data_AF-A0A9W6XYE1-F1
#
_entry.id   AF-A0A9W6XYE1-F1
#
_cell.length_a   1.000
_cell.length_b   1.000
_cell.length_c   1.000
_cell.angle_alpha   90.00
_cell.angle_beta   90.00
_cell.angle_gamma   90.00
#
_symmetry.space_group_name_H-M   'P 1'
#
loop_
_entity.id
_entity.type
_entity.pdbx_description
1 polymer ?
#
loop_
_entity_poly.entity_id
_entity_poly.type
_entity_poly.pdbx_seq_one_letter_code
_entity_poly.pdbx_strand_id
1 'polypeptide(L)'
;MIEALRELESDNCPTSRVYTRFHWLLNHPAYGSDDAPSELQAAIKKFIDARWSHVHTDATGLAFLLDPHTNLDYFVGSDETDTITQGCDFAERSGILHELGVTRAEFNSAMYHFAGEKRRRSPATLRNIEGADPRDWWYSNRKDYPLVWEIAKRVFAIPPSSAASERAWSIMDFIHSKKRNRLTTDKVDMLAYIYVNHHAVLKEGADWARLHSYLESCEALERDVTEQ
;
A
#
# COMPACT_ATOMS: atom_id res chain seq x y z
N MET A 1 11.17 13.37 2.63
CA MET A 1 11.50 12.07 2.00
C MET A 1 11.39 10.94 3.01
N ILE A 2 12.07 11.03 4.16
CA ILE A 2 12.00 10.04 5.26
C ILE A 2 10.55 9.76 5.72
N GLU A 3 9.71 10.80 5.85
CA GLU A 3 8.31 10.63 6.24
C GLU A 3 7.47 9.86 5.21
N ALA A 4 7.72 10.07 3.91
CA ALA A 4 6.99 9.37 2.84
C ALA A 4 7.39 7.89 2.78
N LEU A 5 8.68 7.57 2.95
CA LEU A 5 9.15 6.19 3.05
C LEU A 5 8.57 5.50 4.28
N ARG A 6 8.67 6.14 5.46
CA ARG A 6 8.11 5.62 6.71
C ARG A 6 6.62 5.32 6.60
N GLU A 7 5.86 6.16 5.89
CA GLU A 7 4.44 5.90 5.66
C GLU A 7 4.24 4.68 4.76
N LEU A 8 4.90 4.60 3.60
CA LEU A 8 4.75 3.49 2.65
C LEU A 8 5.25 2.14 3.19
N GLU A 9 6.18 2.16 4.16
CA GLU A 9 6.71 0.97 4.83
C GLU A 9 5.90 0.53 6.06
N SER A 10 4.91 1.33 6.46
CA SER A 10 4.03 1.00 7.58
C SER A 10 3.01 -0.08 7.22
N ASP A 11 2.65 -0.93 8.20
CA ASP A 11 1.68 -2.02 8.02
C ASP A 11 0.26 -1.56 7.66
N ASN A 12 -0.06 -0.30 7.96
CA ASN A 12 -1.39 0.25 7.83
C ASN A 12 -1.51 1.23 6.65
N CYS A 13 -0.51 1.28 5.78
CA CYS A 13 -0.55 2.17 4.63
C CYS A 13 -1.40 1.56 3.51
N PRO A 14 -2.49 2.21 3.08
CA PRO A 14 -3.23 1.73 1.93
C PRO A 14 -2.45 1.98 0.63
N THR A 15 -2.56 1.06 -0.33
CA THR A 15 -1.87 1.10 -1.63
C THR A 15 -2.12 2.39 -2.43
N SER A 16 -3.25 3.05 -2.19
CA SER A 16 -3.62 4.35 -2.75
C SER A 16 -2.63 5.48 -2.40
N ARG A 17 -1.91 5.36 -1.27
CA ARG A 17 -0.90 6.33 -0.85
C ARG A 17 0.31 6.33 -1.77
N VAL A 18 0.62 5.22 -2.45
CA VAL A 18 1.69 5.15 -3.44
C VAL A 18 1.45 6.18 -4.53
N TYR A 19 0.26 6.17 -5.14
CA TYR A 19 -0.11 7.13 -6.18
C TYR A 19 0.00 8.57 -5.66
N THR A 20 -0.63 8.86 -4.50
CA THR A 20 -0.62 10.20 -3.90
C THR A 20 0.81 10.71 -3.64
N ARG A 21 1.69 9.85 -3.10
CA ARG A 21 3.07 10.23 -2.77
C ARG A 21 3.94 10.46 -4.00
N PHE A 22 3.80 9.64 -5.03
CA PHE A 22 4.55 9.84 -6.28
C PHE A 22 4.05 11.06 -7.05
N HIS A 23 2.74 11.27 -7.12
CA HIS A 23 2.18 12.50 -7.68
C HIS A 23 2.70 13.74 -6.93
N TRP A 24 2.75 13.70 -5.60
CA TRP A 24 3.36 14.77 -4.79
C TRP A 24 4.85 14.95 -5.08
N LEU A 25 5.63 13.87 -5.17
CA LEU A 25 7.08 13.93 -5.47
C LEU A 25 7.36 14.57 -6.84
N LEU A 26 6.57 14.21 -7.86
CA LEU A 26 6.70 14.74 -9.23
C LEU A 26 6.42 16.25 -9.32
N ASN A 27 5.54 16.75 -8.45
CA ASN A 27 5.11 18.15 -8.40
C ASN A 27 5.73 18.93 -7.23
N HIS A 28 6.66 18.35 -6.49
CA HIS A 28 7.20 18.99 -5.30
C HIS A 28 8.13 20.17 -5.69
N PRO A 29 7.96 21.37 -5.10
CA PRO A 29 8.75 22.55 -5.46
C PRO A 29 10.27 22.36 -5.37
N ALA A 30 10.74 21.51 -4.46
CA ALA A 30 12.18 21.23 -4.31
C ALA A 30 12.80 20.55 -5.55
N TYR A 31 12.00 19.91 -6.41
CA TYR A 31 12.44 19.18 -7.60
C TYR A 31 11.84 19.75 -8.90
N GLY A 32 11.06 20.83 -8.80
CA GLY A 32 10.41 21.51 -9.91
C GLY A 32 9.91 22.88 -9.47
N SER A 33 10.74 23.91 -9.65
CA SER A 33 10.33 25.31 -9.63
C SER A 33 10.31 25.87 -11.05
N ASP A 34 9.70 27.05 -11.25
CA ASP A 34 9.66 27.77 -12.53
C ASP A 34 11.04 28.28 -12.99
N ASP A 35 12.06 28.18 -12.14
CA ASP A 35 13.45 28.50 -12.46
C ASP A 35 14.14 27.34 -13.16
N ALA A 36 15.21 27.62 -13.91
CA ALA A 36 16.01 26.59 -14.57
C ALA A 36 16.50 25.55 -13.54
N PRO A 37 16.03 24.28 -13.61
CA PRO A 37 16.35 23.28 -12.60
C PRO A 37 17.84 22.97 -12.63
N SER A 38 18.46 22.88 -11.45
CA SER A 38 19.84 22.43 -11.33
C SER A 38 20.00 21.01 -11.91
N GLU A 39 21.22 20.67 -12.32
CA GLU A 39 21.55 19.33 -12.83
C GLU A 39 21.11 18.21 -11.86
N LEU A 40 21.29 18.44 -10.55
CA LEU A 40 20.85 17.53 -9.51
C LEU A 40 19.32 17.38 -9.46
N GLN A 41 18.57 18.47 -9.54
CA GLN A 41 17.11 18.43 -9.55
C GLN A 41 16.57 17.70 -10.79
N ALA A 42 17.15 17.95 -11.96
CA ALA A 42 16.81 17.24 -13.18
C ALA A 42 17.10 15.73 -13.08
N ALA A 43 18.25 15.36 -12.49
CA ALA A 43 18.59 13.96 -12.25
C ALA A 43 17.61 13.29 -11.27
N ILE A 44 17.28 13.94 -10.15
CA ILE A 44 16.30 13.43 -9.18
C ILE A 44 14.93 13.25 -9.84
N LYS A 45 14.47 14.24 -10.61
CA LYS A 45 13.18 14.15 -11.31
C LYS A 45 13.15 12.97 -12.29
N LYS A 46 14.23 12.76 -13.05
CA LYS A 46 14.37 11.60 -13.93
C LYS A 46 14.29 10.27 -13.17
N PHE A 47 14.86 10.18 -11.96
CA PHE A 47 14.72 8.98 -11.14
C PHE A 47 13.30 8.79 -10.60
N ILE A 48 12.63 9.88 -10.20
CA ILE A 48 11.23 9.83 -9.76
C ILE A 48 10.33 9.39 -10.92
N ASP A 49 10.52 9.93 -12.13
CA ASP A 49 9.77 9.52 -13.34
C ASP A 49 10.00 8.04 -13.67
N ALA A 50 11.26 7.59 -13.69
CA ALA A 50 11.58 6.19 -13.95
C ALA A 50 10.96 5.25 -12.90
N ARG A 51 10.96 5.68 -11.63
CA ARG A 51 10.33 4.92 -10.55
C ARG A 51 8.81 4.96 -10.67
N TRP A 52 8.22 6.10 -11.03
CA TRP A 52 6.79 6.23 -11.27
C TRP A 52 6.32 5.27 -12.35
N SER A 53 7.00 5.22 -13.50
CA SER A 53 6.68 4.26 -14.57
C SER A 53 6.76 2.80 -14.12
N HIS A 54 7.56 2.49 -13.10
CA HIS A 54 7.67 1.15 -12.53
C HIS A 54 6.57 0.83 -11.50
N VAL A 55 6.22 1.79 -10.62
CA VAL A 55 5.25 1.56 -9.53
C VAL A 55 3.81 1.84 -9.94
N HIS A 56 3.60 2.62 -11.01
CA HIS A 56 2.28 2.95 -11.56
C HIS A 56 1.70 1.72 -12.28
N THR A 57 1.17 0.81 -11.48
CA THR A 57 0.55 -0.45 -11.89
C THR A 57 -0.96 -0.36 -11.76
N ASP A 58 -1.68 -1.27 -12.41
CA ASP A 58 -3.14 -1.42 -12.33
C ASP A 58 -3.64 -1.40 -10.88
N ALA A 59 -2.93 -2.08 -9.97
CA ALA A 59 -3.28 -2.14 -8.56
C ALA A 59 -3.18 -0.77 -7.86
N THR A 60 -2.18 0.05 -8.21
CA THR A 60 -2.04 1.40 -7.65
C THR A 60 -3.07 2.38 -8.20
N GLY A 61 -3.38 2.30 -9.50
CA GLY A 61 -4.45 3.09 -10.12
C GLY A 61 -5.82 2.71 -9.52
N LEU A 62 -6.12 1.42 -9.41
CA LEU A 62 -7.35 0.94 -8.79
C LEU A 62 -7.43 1.33 -7.32
N ALA A 63 -6.34 1.20 -6.55
CA ALA A 63 -6.32 1.63 -5.15
C ALA A 63 -6.61 3.13 -5.04
N PHE A 64 -6.01 3.94 -5.91
CA PHE A 64 -6.26 5.37 -5.97
C PHE A 64 -7.72 5.68 -6.36
N LEU A 65 -8.29 4.99 -7.34
CA LEU A 65 -9.69 5.17 -7.74
C LEU A 65 -10.64 4.81 -6.59
N LEU A 66 -10.38 3.70 -5.92
CA LEU A 66 -11.26 3.09 -4.92
C LEU A 66 -11.11 3.68 -3.51
N ASP A 67 -10.03 4.38 -3.21
CA ASP A 67 -9.85 5.01 -1.89
C ASP A 67 -10.84 6.17 -1.74
N PRO A 68 -11.69 6.19 -0.71
CA PRO A 68 -12.67 7.26 -0.55
C PRO A 68 -12.07 8.65 -0.30
N HIS A 69 -10.79 8.74 0.11
CA HIS A 69 -10.10 9.98 0.47
C HIS A 69 -9.34 10.64 -0.68
N THR A 70 -9.08 9.92 -1.77
CA THR A 70 -8.31 10.45 -2.89
C THR A 70 -9.18 11.32 -3.80
N ASN A 71 -8.58 12.32 -4.43
CA ASN A 71 -9.24 13.12 -5.45
C ASN A 71 -8.91 12.59 -6.85
N LEU A 72 -9.93 12.19 -7.61
CA LEU A 72 -9.78 11.68 -8.97
C LEU A 72 -9.30 12.76 -9.96
N ASP A 73 -9.32 14.04 -9.61
CA ASP A 73 -8.74 15.13 -10.42
C ASP A 73 -7.21 15.04 -10.54
N TYR A 74 -6.55 14.25 -9.68
CA TYR A 74 -5.11 14.00 -9.78
C TYR A 74 -4.74 12.87 -10.75
N PHE A 75 -5.72 12.21 -11.36
CA PHE A 75 -5.43 11.34 -12.50
C PHE A 75 -4.89 12.16 -13.68
N VAL A 76 -3.87 11.65 -14.36
CA VAL A 76 -3.21 12.34 -15.46
C VAL A 76 -3.62 11.69 -16.78
N GLY A 77 -3.96 12.49 -17.80
CA GLY A 77 -4.26 11.95 -19.13
C GLY A 77 -5.41 10.92 -19.13
N SER A 78 -5.10 9.68 -19.55
CA SER A 78 -6.05 8.56 -19.63
C SER A 78 -6.06 7.66 -18.39
N ASP A 79 -5.34 8.01 -17.31
CA ASP A 79 -5.16 7.13 -16.15
C ASP A 79 -6.49 6.62 -15.55
N GLU A 80 -7.53 7.45 -15.49
CA GLU A 80 -8.84 7.02 -14.97
C GLU A 80 -9.50 5.98 -15.87
N THR A 81 -9.55 6.23 -17.18
CA THR A 81 -10.16 5.30 -18.14
C THR A 81 -9.37 4.00 -18.25
N ASP A 82 -8.04 4.09 -18.18
CA ASP A 82 -7.14 2.94 -18.19
C ASP A 82 -7.31 2.12 -16.91
N THR A 83 -7.38 2.78 -15.75
CA THR A 83 -7.65 2.15 -14.45
C THR A 83 -8.99 1.41 -14.46
N ILE A 84 -10.06 2.02 -14.98
CA ILE A 84 -11.38 1.37 -15.05
C ILE A 84 -11.34 0.16 -15.99
N THR A 85 -10.66 0.27 -17.13
CA THR A 85 -10.50 -0.82 -18.09
C THR A 85 -9.74 -1.99 -17.46
N GLN A 86 -8.63 -1.70 -16.78
CA GLN A 86 -7.82 -2.69 -16.06
C GLN A 86 -8.62 -3.32 -14.92
N GLY A 87 -9.47 -2.57 -14.22
CA GLY A 87 -10.39 -3.10 -13.21
C GLY A 87 -11.36 -4.13 -13.79
N CYS A 88 -11.90 -3.85 -14.97
CA CYS A 88 -12.76 -4.80 -15.68
C CYS A 88 -11.98 -6.05 -16.12
N ASP A 89 -10.78 -5.87 -16.67
CA ASP A 89 -9.92 -7.00 -17.06
C ASP A 89 -9.53 -7.86 -15.86
N PHE A 90 -9.23 -7.23 -14.72
CA PHE A 90 -8.95 -7.93 -13.48
C PHE A 90 -10.16 -8.74 -13.02
N ALA A 91 -11.35 -8.12 -12.97
CA ALA A 91 -12.58 -8.81 -12.56
C ALA A 91 -12.92 -10.01 -13.46
N GLU A 92 -12.64 -9.90 -14.75
CA GLU A 92 -12.82 -10.99 -15.70
C GLU A 92 -11.82 -12.13 -15.45
N ARG A 93 -10.51 -11.81 -15.38
CA ARG A 93 -9.45 -12.80 -15.15
C ARG A 93 -9.54 -13.48 -13.78
N SER A 94 -10.02 -12.77 -12.76
CA SER A 94 -10.14 -13.30 -11.41
C SER A 94 -11.45 -14.05 -11.15
N GLY A 95 -12.35 -14.13 -12.15
CA GLY A 95 -13.64 -14.79 -12.02
C GLY A 95 -14.72 -14.01 -11.25
N ILE A 96 -14.46 -12.75 -10.86
CA ILE A 96 -15.43 -11.91 -10.11
C ILE A 96 -16.71 -11.72 -10.93
N LEU A 97 -16.60 -11.49 -12.24
CA LEU A 97 -17.77 -11.32 -13.10
C LEU A 97 -18.66 -12.57 -13.07
N HIS A 98 -18.05 -13.75 -13.12
CA HIS A 98 -18.75 -15.03 -13.04
C HIS A 98 -19.36 -15.27 -11.66
N GLU A 99 -18.63 -15.01 -10.58
CA GLU A 99 -19.12 -15.13 -9.19
C GLU A 99 -20.35 -14.24 -8.93
N LEU A 100 -20.36 -13.03 -9.49
CA LEU A 100 -21.46 -12.08 -9.35
C LEU A 100 -22.59 -12.29 -10.36
N GLY A 101 -22.39 -13.12 -11.39
CA GLY A 101 -23.34 -13.31 -12.47
C GLY A 101 -23.60 -12.06 -13.30
N VAL A 102 -22.59 -11.20 -13.45
CA VAL A 102 -22.70 -9.92 -14.18
C VAL A 102 -21.83 -9.91 -15.43
N THR A 103 -22.25 -9.13 -16.41
CA THR A 103 -21.49 -8.86 -17.62
C THR A 103 -20.38 -7.84 -17.36
N ARG A 104 -19.35 -7.86 -18.22
CA ARG A 104 -18.30 -6.84 -18.21
C ARG A 104 -18.85 -5.42 -18.34
N ALA A 105 -19.92 -5.23 -19.13
CA ALA A 105 -20.54 -3.92 -19.33
C ALA A 105 -21.24 -3.40 -18.06
N GLU A 106 -21.94 -4.28 -17.32
CA GLU A 106 -22.55 -3.92 -16.04
C GLU A 106 -21.50 -3.56 -14.98
N PHE A 107 -20.40 -4.34 -14.94
CA PHE A 107 -19.29 -4.05 -14.04
C PHE A 107 -18.60 -2.71 -14.37
N ASN A 108 -18.32 -2.48 -15.66
CA ASN A 108 -17.77 -1.22 -16.15
C ASN A 108 -18.68 -0.03 -15.80
N SER A 109 -19.99 -0.17 -15.99
CA SER A 109 -20.98 0.83 -15.60
C SER A 109 -20.92 1.14 -14.10
N ALA A 110 -20.79 0.12 -13.25
CA ALA A 110 -20.67 0.31 -11.81
C ALA A 110 -19.38 1.03 -11.40
N MET A 111 -18.25 0.76 -12.06
CA MET A 111 -16.99 1.48 -11.84
C MET A 111 -17.12 2.96 -12.21
N TYR A 112 -17.68 3.27 -13.38
CA TYR A 112 -17.94 4.66 -13.78
C TYR A 112 -18.97 5.36 -12.88
N HIS A 113 -20.01 4.64 -12.44
CA HIS A 113 -20.99 5.16 -11.49
C HIS A 113 -20.31 5.58 -10.18
N PHE A 114 -19.50 4.70 -9.60
CA PHE A 114 -18.75 5.00 -8.38
C PHE A 114 -17.79 6.18 -8.56
N ALA A 115 -17.01 6.21 -9.65
CA ALA A 115 -16.10 7.31 -9.95
C ALA A 115 -16.86 8.65 -10.07
N GLY A 116 -18.00 8.65 -10.77
CA GLY A 116 -18.87 9.82 -10.91
C GLY A 116 -19.46 10.31 -9.60
N GLU A 117 -19.93 9.40 -8.73
CA GLU A 117 -20.41 9.77 -7.39
C GLU A 117 -19.30 10.31 -6.51
N LYS A 118 -18.11 9.70 -6.56
CA LYS A 118 -16.93 10.17 -5.83
C LYS A 118 -16.57 11.60 -6.20
N ARG A 119 -16.58 11.95 -7.50
CA ARG A 119 -16.36 13.33 -8.00
C ARG A 119 -17.39 14.34 -7.50
N ARG A 120 -18.61 13.89 -7.16
CA ARG A 120 -19.70 14.75 -6.67
C ARG A 120 -19.75 14.87 -5.14
N ARG A 121 -18.83 14.22 -4.41
CA ARG A 121 -18.84 14.26 -2.94
C ARG A 121 -18.64 15.67 -2.42
N SER A 122 -19.46 16.05 -1.45
CA SER A 122 -19.36 17.35 -0.81
C SER A 122 -18.18 17.40 0.18
N PRO A 123 -17.63 18.58 0.48
CA PRO A 123 -16.62 18.74 1.54
C PRO A 123 -17.11 18.24 2.92
N ALA A 124 -18.42 18.27 3.20
CA ALA A 124 -18.98 17.71 4.42
C ALA A 124 -18.86 16.18 4.45
N THR A 125 -19.11 15.52 3.33
CA THR A 125 -18.90 14.08 3.17
C THR A 125 -17.44 13.72 3.37
N LEU A 126 -16.51 14.51 2.80
CA LEU A 126 -15.07 14.29 2.95
C LEU A 126 -14.60 14.43 4.41
N ARG A 127 -15.14 15.39 5.17
CA ARG A 127 -14.88 15.50 6.61
C ARG A 127 -15.41 14.32 7.42
N ASN A 128 -16.55 13.75 7.02
CA ASN A 128 -17.13 12.60 7.72
C ASN A 128 -16.34 11.31 7.51
N ILE A 129 -15.63 11.18 6.39
CA ILE A 129 -14.76 10.02 6.11
C ILE A 129 -13.33 10.24 6.63
N GLU A 130 -12.95 11.48 6.93
CA GLU A 130 -11.60 11.83 7.36
C GLU A 130 -11.14 10.98 8.55
N GLY A 131 -10.00 10.31 8.39
CA GLY A 131 -9.40 9.45 9.42
C GLY A 131 -9.90 8.00 9.42
N ALA A 132 -10.88 7.63 8.60
CA ALA A 132 -11.27 6.23 8.44
C ALA A 132 -10.26 5.48 7.55
N ASP A 133 -9.94 4.22 7.88
CA ASP A 133 -9.19 3.36 6.97
C ASP A 133 -10.06 3.08 5.72
N PRO A 134 -9.52 3.11 4.49
CA PRO A 134 -10.27 2.78 3.28
C PRO A 134 -11.01 1.44 3.38
N ARG A 135 -10.43 0.43 4.05
CA ARG A 135 -11.06 -0.88 4.27
C ARG A 135 -12.31 -0.78 5.13
N ASP A 136 -12.29 0.03 6.19
CA ASP A 136 -13.42 0.22 7.09
C ASP A 136 -14.57 0.98 6.40
N TRP A 137 -14.22 1.98 5.59
CA TRP A 137 -15.20 2.69 4.76
C TRP A 137 -15.90 1.74 3.79
N TRP A 138 -15.12 0.94 3.05
CA TRP A 138 -15.67 -0.04 2.13
C TRP A 138 -16.52 -1.10 2.83
N TYR A 139 -16.12 -1.57 4.01
CA TYR A 139 -16.93 -2.51 4.78
C TYR A 139 -18.30 -1.91 5.14
N SER A 140 -18.34 -0.62 5.47
CA SER A 140 -19.58 0.10 5.80
C SER A 140 -20.47 0.34 4.58
N ASN A 141 -19.88 0.60 3.41
CA ASN A 141 -20.58 0.94 2.17
C ASN A 141 -20.73 -0.21 1.15
N ARG A 142 -20.29 -1.43 1.50
CA ARG A 142 -20.31 -2.60 0.59
C ARG A 142 -21.69 -2.93 -0.01
N LYS A 143 -22.77 -2.57 0.69
CA LYS A 143 -24.15 -2.82 0.25
C LYS A 143 -24.58 -1.84 -0.85
N ASP A 144 -24.06 -0.63 -0.82
CA ASP A 144 -24.34 0.41 -1.81
C ASP A 144 -23.57 0.14 -3.11
N TYR A 145 -22.40 -0.50 -2.98
CA TYR A 145 -21.46 -0.75 -4.07
C TYR A 145 -21.04 -2.24 -4.16
N PRO A 146 -21.98 -3.19 -4.35
CA PRO A 146 -21.69 -4.61 -4.25
C PRO A 146 -20.67 -5.10 -5.30
N LEU A 147 -20.73 -4.56 -6.53
CA LEU A 147 -19.79 -4.96 -7.59
C LEU A 147 -18.39 -4.39 -7.35
N VAL A 148 -18.30 -3.10 -7.00
CA VAL A 148 -17.03 -2.39 -6.82
C VAL A 148 -16.29 -2.88 -5.55
N TRP A 149 -17.05 -3.23 -4.50
CA TRP A 149 -16.52 -3.82 -3.28
C TRP A 149 -15.65 -5.06 -3.52
N GLU A 150 -16.02 -5.90 -4.49
CA GLU A 150 -15.29 -7.13 -4.80
C GLU A 150 -13.86 -6.88 -5.28
N ILE A 151 -13.62 -5.78 -6.00
CA ILE A 151 -12.26 -5.36 -6.34
C ILE A 151 -11.62 -4.65 -5.14
N ALA A 152 -12.34 -3.74 -4.49
CA ALA A 152 -11.78 -2.94 -3.38
C ALA A 152 -11.19 -3.82 -2.28
N LYS A 153 -11.88 -4.88 -1.85
CA LYS A 153 -11.37 -5.79 -0.81
C LYS A 153 -10.08 -6.51 -1.20
N ARG A 154 -9.87 -6.78 -2.49
CA ARG A 154 -8.67 -7.44 -3.02
C ARG A 154 -7.51 -6.45 -3.15
N VAL A 155 -7.80 -5.25 -3.67
CA VAL A 155 -6.80 -4.19 -3.86
C VAL A 155 -6.25 -3.69 -2.52
N PHE A 156 -7.10 -3.46 -1.52
CA PHE A 156 -6.65 -3.03 -0.18
C PHE A 156 -6.07 -4.16 0.68
N ALA A 157 -6.05 -5.39 0.20
CA ALA A 157 -5.32 -6.50 0.83
C ALA A 157 -3.84 -6.57 0.37
N ILE A 158 -3.48 -5.84 -0.69
CA ILE A 158 -2.11 -5.80 -1.21
C ILE A 158 -1.33 -4.77 -0.38
N PRO A 159 -0.21 -5.14 0.26
CA PRO A 159 0.65 -4.16 0.92
C PRO A 159 1.42 -3.31 -0.11
N PRO A 160 1.65 -2.01 0.13
CA PRO A 160 2.37 -1.14 -0.79
C PRO A 160 3.89 -1.37 -0.83
N SER A 161 4.45 -2.14 0.10
CA SER A 161 5.90 -2.38 0.19
C SER A 161 6.22 -3.79 0.72
N SER A 162 7.45 -4.24 0.45
CA SER A 162 8.03 -5.48 0.99
C SER A 162 8.49 -5.35 2.44
N ALA A 163 8.38 -4.17 3.07
CA ALA A 163 8.90 -3.93 4.42
C ALA A 163 8.29 -4.86 5.49
N ALA A 164 7.03 -5.26 5.31
CA ALA A 164 6.40 -6.28 6.17
C ALA A 164 7.07 -7.65 6.01
N SER A 165 7.39 -8.05 4.76
CA SER A 165 8.13 -9.28 4.48
C SER A 165 9.56 -9.20 5.01
N GLU A 166 10.26 -8.08 4.84
CA GLU A 166 11.62 -7.87 5.34
C GLU A 166 11.69 -7.98 6.87
N ARG A 167 10.70 -7.43 7.58
CA ARG A 167 10.57 -7.65 9.04
C ARG A 167 10.35 -9.11 9.39
N ALA A 168 9.51 -9.83 8.65
CA ALA A 168 9.32 -11.28 8.85
C ALA A 168 10.62 -12.07 8.59
N TRP A 169 11.39 -11.69 7.56
CA TRP A 169 12.70 -12.29 7.28
C TRP A 169 13.73 -12.00 8.38
N SER A 170 13.78 -10.77 8.89
CA SER A 170 14.62 -10.41 10.04
C SER A 170 14.29 -11.26 11.28
N ILE A 171 13.01 -11.50 11.55
CA ILE A 171 12.56 -12.37 12.64
C ILE A 171 13.01 -13.83 12.42
N MET A 172 12.89 -14.34 11.20
CA MET A 172 13.36 -15.69 10.87
C MET A 172 14.87 -15.82 11.04
N ASP A 173 15.65 -14.83 10.61
CA ASP A 173 17.11 -14.81 10.78
C ASP A 173 17.50 -14.73 12.26
N PHE A 174 16.74 -13.98 13.07
CA PHE A 174 16.86 -13.98 14.52
C PHE A 174 16.58 -15.36 15.15
N ILE A 175 15.52 -16.06 14.71
CA ILE A 175 15.16 -17.38 15.23
C ILE A 175 16.18 -18.45 14.79
N HIS A 176 16.65 -18.36 13.54
CA HIS A 176 17.47 -19.36 12.88
C HIS A 176 18.74 -18.75 12.25
N SER A 177 19.64 -18.34 13.11
CA SER A 177 20.96 -17.79 12.73
C SER A 177 22.02 -18.89 12.58
N LYS A 178 23.17 -18.55 11.99
CA LYS A 178 24.33 -19.46 11.85
C LYS A 178 24.78 -20.10 13.18
N LYS A 179 24.62 -19.39 14.30
CA LYS A 179 24.95 -19.90 15.66
C LYS A 179 23.80 -20.68 16.31
N ARG A 180 22.54 -20.44 15.89
CA ARG A 180 21.30 -21.03 16.45
C ARG A 180 20.51 -21.77 15.37
N ASN A 181 21.12 -22.80 14.76
CA ASN A 181 20.61 -23.48 13.56
C ASN A 181 20.12 -24.93 13.81
N ARG A 182 19.74 -25.25 15.06
CA ARG A 182 19.31 -26.62 15.44
C ARG A 182 17.80 -26.86 15.29
N LEU A 183 17.05 -25.86 14.82
CA LEU A 183 15.62 -25.98 14.58
C LEU A 183 15.37 -26.49 13.17
N THR A 184 14.32 -27.29 13.00
CA THR A 184 13.82 -27.65 11.67
C THR A 184 13.08 -26.47 11.05
N THR A 185 13.03 -26.40 9.72
CA THR A 185 12.31 -25.34 8.99
C THR A 185 10.88 -25.15 9.50
N ASP A 186 10.12 -26.24 9.66
CA ASP A 186 8.75 -26.18 10.18
C ASP A 186 8.63 -25.51 11.55
N LYS A 187 9.64 -25.68 12.43
CA LYS A 187 9.65 -25.04 13.75
C LYS A 187 10.02 -23.57 13.66
N VAL A 188 10.91 -23.21 12.74
CA VAL A 188 11.26 -21.80 12.47
C VAL A 188 10.04 -21.07 11.94
N ASP A 189 9.35 -21.64 10.96
CA ASP A 189 8.14 -21.07 10.37
C ASP A 189 7.03 -20.89 11.43
N MET A 190 6.82 -21.90 12.27
CA MET A 190 5.84 -21.82 13.37
C MET A 190 6.19 -20.72 14.38
N LEU A 191 7.46 -20.62 14.78
CA LEU A 191 7.92 -19.58 15.71
C LEU A 191 7.83 -18.19 15.10
N ALA A 192 8.21 -18.04 13.82
CA ALA A 192 8.10 -16.79 13.09
C ALA A 192 6.63 -16.36 12.97
N TYR A 193 5.73 -17.30 12.64
CA TYR A 193 4.30 -17.04 12.60
C TYR A 193 3.76 -16.57 13.96
N ILE A 194 4.12 -17.25 15.05
CA ILE A 194 3.72 -16.86 16.41
C ILE A 194 4.25 -15.46 16.73
N TYR A 195 5.52 -15.19 16.41
CA TYR A 195 6.18 -13.91 16.70
C TYR A 195 5.52 -12.76 15.94
N VAL A 196 5.34 -12.89 14.62
CA VAL A 196 4.72 -11.88 13.76
C VAL A 196 3.28 -11.60 14.19
N ASN A 197 2.50 -12.63 14.51
CA ASN A 197 1.08 -12.49 14.82
C ASN A 197 0.80 -12.32 16.32
N HIS A 198 1.82 -12.27 17.17
CA HIS A 198 1.67 -12.23 18.62
C HIS A 198 0.75 -11.09 19.10
N HIS A 199 0.85 -9.91 18.46
CA HIS A 199 0.02 -8.74 18.74
C HIS A 199 -1.46 -8.92 18.36
N ALA A 200 -1.75 -9.68 17.30
CA ALA A 200 -3.13 -9.94 16.89
C ALA A 200 -3.84 -10.89 17.87
N VAL A 201 -3.06 -11.68 18.63
CA VAL A 201 -3.55 -12.69 19.58
C VAL A 201 -3.66 -12.13 21.01
N LEU A 202 -2.85 -11.15 21.40
CA LEU A 202 -2.85 -10.59 22.75
C LEU A 202 -3.52 -9.21 22.81
N LYS A 203 -4.73 -9.16 23.39
CA LYS A 203 -5.49 -7.93 23.66
C LYS A 203 -4.95 -7.08 24.83
N GLU A 204 -3.88 -7.48 25.51
CA GLU A 204 -3.33 -6.74 26.66
C GLU A 204 -1.81 -6.51 26.53
N GLY A 205 -1.41 -5.32 26.99
CA GLY A 205 -0.11 -4.70 26.73
C GLY A 205 1.09 -5.57 27.09
N ALA A 206 1.88 -5.91 26.08
CA ALA A 206 3.27 -6.27 26.27
C ALA A 206 4.15 -5.02 26.16
N ASP A 207 5.22 -4.95 26.95
CA ASP A 207 6.18 -3.85 26.97
C ASP A 207 7.17 -3.98 25.78
N TRP A 208 6.85 -3.27 24.69
CA TRP A 208 7.55 -3.34 23.41
C TRP A 208 8.90 -2.62 23.37
N ALA A 209 9.20 -1.76 24.35
CA ALA A 209 10.49 -1.08 24.43
C ALA A 209 11.66 -2.08 24.59
N ARG A 210 11.39 -3.26 25.17
CA ARG A 210 12.37 -4.35 25.33
C ARG A 210 12.66 -5.17 24.08
N LEU A 211 11.77 -5.16 23.09
CA LEU A 211 11.88 -5.97 21.87
C LEU A 211 12.49 -5.18 20.71
N HIS A 212 12.07 -3.92 20.52
CA HIS A 212 12.72 -3.00 19.58
C HIS A 212 14.18 -2.73 19.94
N SER A 213 14.49 -2.56 21.23
CA SER A 213 15.88 -2.40 21.69
C SER A 213 16.75 -3.64 21.44
N TYR A 214 16.17 -4.83 21.33
CA TYR A 214 16.92 -6.05 21.03
C TYR A 214 17.32 -6.15 19.55
N LEU A 215 16.45 -5.75 18.62
CA LEU A 215 16.77 -5.72 17.19
C LEU A 215 17.84 -4.68 16.86
N GLU A 216 17.71 -3.45 17.40
CA GLU A 216 18.72 -2.39 17.20
C GLU A 216 20.07 -2.74 17.86
N SER A 217 20.06 -3.39 19.04
CA SER A 217 21.30 -3.81 19.70
C SER A 217 22.00 -4.97 18.97
N CYS A 218 21.26 -5.89 18.34
CA CYS A 218 21.84 -6.92 17.49
C CYS A 218 22.49 -6.33 16.22
N GLU A 219 21.82 -5.39 15.54
CA GLU A 219 22.41 -4.70 14.38
C GLU A 219 23.66 -3.88 14.76
N ALA A 220 23.65 -3.23 15.93
CA ALA A 220 24.83 -2.52 16.44
C ALA A 220 26.00 -3.47 16.77
N LEU A 221 25.71 -4.61 17.40
CA LEU A 221 26.73 -5.61 17.74
C LEU A 221 27.33 -6.31 16.51
N GLU A 222 26.57 -6.46 15.42
CA GLU A 222 27.08 -7.06 14.18
C GLU A 222 27.92 -6.08 13.34
N ARG A 223 27.63 -4.77 13.41
CA ARG A 223 28.47 -3.72 12.81
C ARG A 223 29.83 -3.60 13.50
N ASP A 224 29.87 -3.65 14.83
CA ASP A 224 31.12 -3.59 15.60
C ASP A 224 32.06 -4.78 15.35
N VAL A 225 31.53 -5.95 14.94
CA VAL A 225 32.31 -7.15 14.64
C VAL A 225 32.83 -7.18 13.20
N THR A 226 32.26 -6.37 12.31
CA THR A 226 32.69 -6.28 10.90
C THR A 226 33.67 -5.15 10.63
N GLU A 227 33.90 -4.26 11.60
CA GLU A 227 34.86 -3.14 11.53
C GLU A 227 36.18 -3.36 12.33
N GLN A 228 36.44 -4.59 12.81
CA GLN A 228 37.73 -4.99 13.43
C GLN A 228 38.44 -6.08 12.61
#